data_AF-A0A3D8VD57-F1
#
_entry.id   AF-A0A3D8VD57-F1
#
_cell.length_a   1.000
_cell.length_b   1.000
_cell.length_c   1.000
_cell.angle_alpha   90.00
_cell.angle_beta   90.00
_cell.angle_gamma   90.00
#
_symmetry.space_group_name_H-M   'P 1'
#
loop_
_entity.id
_entity.type
_entity.pdbx_description
1 polymer ?
#
loop_
_entity_poly.entity_id
_entity_poly.type
_entity_poly.pdbx_seq_one_letter_code
_entity_poly.pdbx_strand_id
1 'polypeptide(L)'
;MDLNQMRNRMTKAEKELMPEARLKQFQQMQREIKQAFQSIEDEKQAKIKEFDSKAEFFKPDNKITITDKEKEMSPEMVLVNQRKFDSKNVAVMDYLTKTVLSRLASEVETAEDFLGIVSELAHHESENMRYVLIDSFHEIVKVGQGLDRYNVIKSEVKEALKQAKQNVKTKEQLRYEQALDEAEQEKSKLSVRYLPIEKNIQEFANVLNGKTLWLQDQIQGDQKQTI
;
A
#
# COMPACT_ATOMS: atom_id res chain seq x y z
N MET A 1 8.10 7.52 -25.25
CA MET A 1 8.09 8.91 -25.73
C MET A 1 9.16 9.70 -24.97
N ASP A 2 9.97 10.50 -25.64
CA ASP A 2 11.01 11.32 -24.99
C ASP A 2 10.53 12.78 -24.82
N LEU A 3 10.41 13.24 -23.57
CA LEU A 3 10.03 14.62 -23.23
C LEU A 3 10.99 15.65 -23.84
N ASN A 4 12.27 15.31 -24.03
CA ASN A 4 13.23 16.21 -24.64
C ASN A 4 12.92 16.44 -26.13
N GLN A 5 12.46 15.39 -26.83
CA GLN A 5 12.01 15.54 -28.21
C GLN A 5 10.77 16.43 -28.32
N MET A 6 9.82 16.31 -27.39
CA MET A 6 8.65 17.19 -27.36
C MET A 6 9.02 18.64 -27.04
N ARG A 7 9.92 18.88 -26.08
CA ARG A 7 10.45 20.21 -25.76
C ARG A 7 11.13 20.83 -26.97
N ASN A 8 11.94 20.06 -27.70
CA ASN A 8 12.58 20.54 -28.93
C ASN A 8 11.56 20.86 -30.04
N ARG A 9 10.52 20.02 -30.23
CA ARG A 9 9.43 20.28 -31.16
C ARG A 9 8.65 21.54 -30.81
N MET A 10 8.40 21.79 -29.53
CA MET A 10 7.77 23.02 -29.05
C MET A 10 8.63 24.24 -29.36
N THR A 11 9.91 24.23 -28.99
CA THR A 11 10.84 25.35 -29.26
C THR A 11 10.97 25.63 -30.76
N LYS A 12 11.00 24.58 -31.59
CA LYS A 12 11.04 24.71 -33.06
C LYS A 12 9.76 25.37 -33.59
N ALA A 13 8.60 24.92 -33.14
CA ALA A 13 7.31 25.49 -33.51
C ALA A 13 7.18 26.98 -33.12
N GLU A 14 7.78 27.38 -31.99
CA GLU A 14 7.80 28.78 -31.55
C GLU A 14 8.63 29.69 -32.46
N LYS A 15 9.70 29.17 -33.06
CA LYS A 15 10.60 29.95 -33.92
C LYS A 15 10.17 29.97 -35.37
N GLU A 16 9.65 28.85 -35.86
CA GLU A 16 9.52 28.62 -37.30
C GLU A 16 8.09 28.67 -37.82
N LEU A 17 7.07 28.49 -36.96
CA LEU A 17 5.68 28.40 -37.39
C LEU A 17 4.92 29.70 -37.16
N MET A 18 4.08 30.04 -38.15
CA MET A 18 3.03 31.06 -38.03
C MET A 18 2.06 30.71 -36.90
N PRO A 19 1.40 31.70 -36.26
CA PRO A 19 0.56 31.49 -35.07
C PRO A 19 -0.46 30.36 -35.18
N GLU A 20 -1.19 30.27 -36.29
CA GLU A 20 -2.25 29.26 -36.49
C GLU A 20 -1.68 27.84 -36.67
N ALA A 21 -0.56 27.72 -37.39
CA ALA A 21 0.15 26.45 -37.57
C ALA A 21 0.81 25.99 -36.26
N ARG A 22 1.35 26.93 -35.48
CA ARG A 22 1.89 26.71 -34.13
C ARG A 22 0.80 26.21 -33.18
N LEU A 23 -0.39 26.80 -33.23
CA LEU A 23 -1.53 26.38 -32.41
C LEU A 23 -1.93 24.92 -32.70
N LYS A 24 -2.04 24.55 -33.98
CA LYS A 24 -2.32 23.16 -34.37
C LYS A 24 -1.24 22.20 -33.86
N GLN A 25 0.04 22.58 -33.98
CA GLN A 25 1.17 21.79 -33.48
C GLN A 25 1.11 21.61 -31.96
N PHE A 26 0.77 22.67 -31.21
CA PHE A 26 0.64 22.63 -29.76
C PHE A 26 -0.52 21.72 -29.31
N GLN A 27 -1.69 21.84 -29.95
CA GLN A 27 -2.83 20.97 -29.68
C GLN A 27 -2.53 19.49 -30.00
N GLN A 28 -1.76 19.22 -31.05
CA GLN A 28 -1.31 17.86 -31.36
C GLN A 28 -0.39 17.33 -30.25
N MET A 29 0.61 18.11 -29.83
CA MET A 29 1.50 17.74 -28.72
C MET A 29 0.72 17.51 -27.41
N GLN A 30 -0.33 18.28 -27.12
CA GLN A 30 -1.20 18.04 -25.96
C GLN A 30 -1.88 16.66 -26.01
N ARG A 31 -2.34 16.22 -27.19
CA ARG A 31 -2.94 14.88 -27.37
C ARG A 31 -1.89 13.79 -27.15
N GLU A 32 -0.70 13.96 -27.71
CA GLU A 32 0.41 13.02 -27.56
C GLU A 32 0.84 12.91 -26.07
N ILE A 33 0.86 14.02 -25.32
CA ILE A 33 1.11 14.01 -23.85
C ILE A 33 0.05 13.20 -23.12
N LYS A 34 -1.24 13.40 -23.42
CA LYS A 34 -2.33 12.65 -22.78
C LYS A 34 -2.21 11.15 -23.05
N GLN A 35 -1.86 10.75 -24.27
CA GLN A 35 -1.63 9.35 -24.62
C GLN A 35 -0.42 8.76 -23.86
N ALA A 36 0.66 9.53 -23.70
CA ALA A 36 1.83 9.10 -22.95
C ALA A 36 1.52 8.92 -21.46
N PHE A 37 0.75 9.83 -20.87
CA PHE A 37 0.25 9.69 -19.50
C PHE A 37 -0.60 8.44 -19.33
N GLN A 38 -1.55 8.20 -20.24
CA GLN A 38 -2.40 7.02 -20.18
C GLN A 38 -1.56 5.74 -20.29
N SER A 39 -0.58 5.70 -21.19
CA SER A 39 0.28 4.52 -21.36
C SER A 39 1.12 4.22 -20.11
N ILE A 40 1.61 5.26 -19.42
CA ILE A 40 2.35 5.10 -18.16
C ILE A 40 1.43 4.55 -17.06
N GLU A 41 0.22 5.10 -16.95
CA GLU A 41 -0.76 4.62 -15.98
C GLU A 41 -1.15 3.17 -16.25
N ASP A 42 -1.40 2.82 -17.52
CA ASP A 42 -1.74 1.45 -17.93
C ASP A 42 -0.60 0.46 -17.60
N GLU A 43 0.66 0.84 -17.85
CA GLU A 43 1.83 0.03 -17.49
C GLU A 43 1.95 -0.14 -15.96
N LYS A 44 1.71 0.92 -15.20
CA LYS A 44 1.72 0.90 -13.73
C LYS A 44 0.65 -0.05 -13.20
N GLN A 45 -0.58 0.08 -13.69
CA GLN A 45 -1.71 -0.77 -13.32
C GLN A 45 -1.48 -2.23 -13.70
N ALA A 46 -0.88 -2.50 -14.86
CA ALA A 46 -0.53 -3.87 -15.26
C ALA A 46 0.49 -4.51 -14.29
N LYS A 47 1.53 -3.77 -13.89
CA LYS A 47 2.52 -4.26 -12.91
C LYS A 47 1.95 -4.43 -11.51
N ILE A 48 1.08 -3.51 -11.07
CA ILE A 48 0.36 -3.64 -9.79
C ILE A 48 -0.45 -4.94 -9.78
N LYS A 49 -1.21 -5.21 -10.84
CA LYS A 49 -1.97 -6.46 -11.00
C LYS A 49 -1.07 -7.69 -11.01
N GLU A 50 0.12 -7.61 -11.60
CA GLU A 50 1.10 -8.69 -11.58
C GLU A 50 1.60 -8.98 -10.15
N PHE A 51 1.91 -7.93 -9.37
CA PHE A 51 2.31 -8.08 -7.97
C PHE A 51 1.17 -8.64 -7.10
N ASP A 52 -0.06 -8.16 -7.30
CA ASP A 52 -1.23 -8.67 -6.61
C ASP A 52 -1.49 -10.13 -6.94
N SER A 53 -1.40 -10.51 -8.23
CA SER A 53 -1.56 -11.90 -8.65
C SER A 53 -0.47 -12.82 -8.06
N LYS A 54 0.77 -12.35 -7.94
CA LYS A 54 1.85 -13.08 -7.28
C LYS A 54 1.58 -13.29 -5.79
N ALA A 55 1.04 -12.29 -5.10
CA ALA A 55 0.65 -12.44 -3.71
C ALA A 55 -0.57 -13.38 -3.57
N GLU A 56 -1.58 -13.22 -4.41
CA GLU A 56 -2.78 -14.05 -4.44
C GLU A 56 -2.49 -15.53 -4.75
N PHE A 57 -1.41 -15.85 -5.48
CA PHE A 57 -0.98 -17.23 -5.67
C PHE A 57 -0.69 -17.95 -4.35
N PHE A 58 -0.18 -17.22 -3.34
CA PHE A 58 0.09 -17.77 -2.02
C PHE A 58 -1.11 -17.69 -1.08
N LYS A 59 -2.24 -17.15 -1.54
CA LYS A 59 -3.46 -17.06 -0.74
C LYS A 59 -3.78 -18.48 -0.25
N PRO A 60 -3.93 -18.69 1.07
CA PRO A 60 -4.38 -19.97 1.56
C PRO A 60 -5.77 -20.17 1.01
N ASP A 61 -5.90 -21.02 -0.01
CA ASP A 61 -7.20 -21.53 -0.39
C ASP A 61 -7.77 -22.18 0.87
N ASN A 62 -9.03 -21.90 1.21
CA ASN A 62 -9.80 -22.70 2.16
C ASN A 62 -10.09 -24.10 1.59
N LYS A 63 -9.11 -24.74 0.96
CA LYS A 63 -9.12 -26.10 0.45
C LYS A 63 -8.00 -26.89 1.10
N ILE A 64 -8.12 -27.07 2.41
CA ILE A 64 -7.83 -28.40 2.94
C ILE A 64 -9.01 -29.26 2.47
N THR A 65 -8.91 -29.88 1.29
CA THR A 65 -9.75 -31.04 0.99
C THR A 65 -9.28 -32.16 1.90
N ILE A 66 -9.77 -32.14 3.14
CA ILE A 66 -9.61 -33.25 4.08
C ILE A 66 -10.30 -34.43 3.43
N THR A 67 -9.53 -35.45 3.05
CA THR A 67 -10.11 -36.70 2.56
C THR A 67 -10.90 -37.35 3.70
N ASP A 68 -11.98 -38.07 3.40
CA ASP A 68 -12.86 -38.63 4.45
C ASP A 68 -12.10 -39.56 5.42
N LYS A 69 -10.98 -40.14 4.99
CA LYS A 69 -10.05 -40.91 5.83
C LYS A 69 -9.30 -40.08 6.89
N GLU A 70 -8.99 -38.81 6.61
CA GLU A 70 -8.28 -37.92 7.56
C GLU A 70 -9.22 -37.35 8.63
N LYS A 71 -10.53 -37.23 8.35
CA LYS A 71 -11.54 -36.82 9.35
C LYS A 71 -11.76 -37.86 10.44
N GLU A 72 -11.60 -39.15 10.12
CA GLU A 72 -11.79 -40.24 11.06
C GLU A 72 -10.57 -40.43 11.99
N MET A 73 -9.36 -40.03 11.57
CA MET A 73 -8.12 -40.26 12.33
C MET A 73 -7.73 -39.11 13.28
N SER A 74 -8.39 -37.95 13.23
CA SER A 74 -8.04 -36.80 14.08
C SER A 74 -9.26 -35.93 14.40
N PRO A 75 -9.96 -36.21 15.53
CA PRO A 75 -11.11 -35.41 15.97
C PRO A 75 -10.76 -33.94 16.24
N GLU A 76 -9.49 -33.64 16.52
CA GLU A 76 -9.00 -32.30 16.85
C GLU A 76 -8.88 -31.37 15.63
N MET A 77 -8.74 -31.92 14.41
CA MET A 77 -8.57 -31.12 13.18
C MET A 77 -9.88 -30.56 12.62
N VAL A 78 -11.04 -31.07 13.05
CA VAL A 78 -12.36 -30.58 12.60
C VAL A 78 -12.68 -29.19 13.18
N LEU A 79 -11.98 -28.76 14.23
CA LEU A 79 -12.17 -27.45 14.86
C LEU A 79 -11.69 -26.26 14.01
N VAL A 80 -10.84 -26.48 13.00
CA VAL A 80 -10.27 -25.39 12.20
C VAL A 80 -11.26 -24.86 11.15
N ASN A 81 -12.19 -25.69 10.67
CA ASN A 81 -13.19 -25.31 9.66
C ASN A 81 -14.51 -24.73 10.22
N GLN A 82 -14.66 -24.64 11.54
CA GLN A 82 -15.81 -24.03 12.20
C GLN A 82 -15.54 -22.62 12.74
N ARG A 83 -14.36 -22.03 12.52
CA ARG A 83 -14.12 -20.60 12.81
C ARG A 83 -14.77 -19.67 11.77
N LYS A 84 -16.06 -19.88 11.47
CA LYS A 84 -16.94 -18.75 11.25
C LYS A 84 -16.97 -18.01 12.58
N PHE A 85 -16.58 -16.75 12.59
CA PHE A 85 -16.60 -15.85 13.75
C PHE A 85 -17.86 -16.06 14.61
N ASP A 86 -17.77 -16.93 15.62
CA ASP A 86 -18.78 -17.03 16.65
C ASP A 86 -18.75 -15.71 17.42
N SER A 87 -19.89 -15.03 17.52
CA SER A 87 -20.01 -13.74 18.21
C SER A 87 -19.48 -13.77 19.66
N LYS A 88 -19.41 -14.96 20.26
CA LYS A 88 -18.78 -15.20 21.57
C LYS A 88 -17.25 -15.04 21.54
N ASN A 89 -16.57 -15.44 20.47
CA ASN A 89 -15.14 -15.22 20.31
C ASN A 89 -14.81 -13.74 20.10
N VAL A 90 -15.66 -12.97 19.41
CA VAL A 90 -15.47 -11.52 19.25
C VAL A 90 -15.55 -10.80 20.60
N ALA A 91 -16.54 -11.13 21.43
CA ALA A 91 -16.70 -10.52 22.75
C ALA A 91 -15.54 -10.88 23.70
N VAL A 92 -15.06 -12.12 23.67
CA VAL A 92 -13.89 -12.55 24.46
C VAL A 92 -12.63 -11.85 23.98
N MET A 93 -12.40 -11.76 22.67
CA MET A 93 -11.24 -11.06 22.11
C MET A 93 -11.28 -9.57 22.43
N ASP A 94 -12.42 -8.91 22.29
CA ASP A 94 -12.60 -7.50 22.66
C ASP A 94 -12.36 -7.27 24.17
N TYR A 95 -12.84 -8.17 25.03
CA TYR A 95 -12.54 -8.14 26.46
C TYR A 95 -11.04 -8.28 26.73
N LEU A 96 -10.39 -9.30 26.16
CA LEU A 96 -8.96 -9.54 26.35
C LEU A 96 -8.11 -8.38 25.84
N THR A 97 -8.43 -7.83 24.66
CA THR A 97 -7.78 -6.64 24.11
C THR A 97 -7.91 -5.45 25.05
N LYS A 98 -9.12 -5.16 25.56
CA LYS A 98 -9.32 -4.05 26.51
C LYS A 98 -8.55 -4.27 27.80
N THR A 99 -8.56 -5.49 28.33
CA THR A 99 -7.81 -5.83 29.55
C THR A 99 -6.30 -5.65 29.33
N VAL A 100 -5.76 -6.14 28.22
CA VAL A 100 -4.33 -6.00 27.90
C VAL A 100 -3.93 -4.54 27.68
N LEU A 101 -4.72 -3.78 26.92
CA LEU A 101 -4.44 -2.35 26.70
C LEU A 101 -4.57 -1.55 28.01
N SER A 102 -5.54 -1.89 28.86
CA SER A 102 -5.65 -1.30 30.21
C SER A 102 -4.42 -1.62 31.04
N ARG A 103 -3.98 -2.88 31.05
CA ARG A 103 -2.80 -3.35 31.78
C ARG A 103 -1.54 -2.60 31.32
N LEU A 104 -1.34 -2.50 30.01
CA LEU A 104 -0.23 -1.75 29.42
C LEU A 104 -0.26 -0.25 29.74
N ALA A 105 -1.45 0.33 29.95
CA ALA A 105 -1.59 1.74 30.29
C ALA A 105 -1.48 2.02 31.80
N SER A 106 -1.81 1.06 32.67
CA SER A 106 -1.89 1.26 34.12
C SER A 106 -0.74 0.64 34.92
N GLU A 107 -0.17 -0.47 34.46
CA GLU A 107 0.86 -1.23 35.20
C GLU A 107 2.28 -0.96 34.70
N VAL A 108 2.42 -0.24 33.58
CA VAL A 108 3.71 0.01 32.95
C VAL A 108 4.27 1.34 33.43
N GLU A 109 5.37 1.27 34.19
CA GLU A 109 6.14 2.44 34.61
C GLU A 109 7.41 2.62 33.75
N THR A 110 7.94 1.53 33.19
CA THR A 110 9.17 1.54 32.39
C THR A 110 9.01 0.84 31.02
N ALA A 111 9.94 1.13 30.09
CA ALA A 111 10.04 0.40 28.83
C ALA A 111 10.23 -1.12 29.02
N GLU A 112 10.89 -1.54 30.10
CA GLU A 112 11.15 -2.95 30.40
C GLU A 112 9.87 -3.67 30.82
N ASP A 113 9.03 -3.05 31.67
CA ASP A 113 7.72 -3.59 32.07
C ASP A 113 6.81 -3.74 30.86
N PHE A 114 6.80 -2.73 29.99
CA PHE A 114 6.05 -2.74 28.74
C PHE A 114 6.43 -3.92 27.85
N LEU A 115 7.73 -4.09 27.60
CA LEU A 115 8.25 -5.16 26.77
C LEU A 115 8.09 -6.53 27.42
N GLY A 116 8.10 -6.61 28.75
CA GLY A 116 7.76 -7.81 29.51
C GLY A 116 6.35 -8.31 29.20
N ILE A 117 5.35 -7.41 29.25
CA ILE A 117 3.95 -7.75 28.92
C ILE A 117 3.82 -8.13 27.43
N VAL A 118 4.48 -7.41 26.53
CA VAL A 118 4.44 -7.72 25.08
C VAL A 118 5.07 -9.09 24.79
N SER A 119 6.17 -9.43 25.46
CA SER A 119 6.82 -10.73 25.36
C SER A 119 5.94 -11.85 25.95
N GLU A 120 5.27 -11.58 27.08
CA GLU A 120 4.28 -12.47 27.68
C GLU A 120 3.21 -12.83 26.65
N LEU A 121 2.61 -11.83 25.98
CA LEU A 121 1.59 -12.06 24.96
C LEU A 121 2.09 -12.87 23.77
N ALA A 122 3.33 -12.64 23.32
CA ALA A 122 3.90 -13.34 22.17
C ALA A 122 4.14 -14.84 22.42
N HIS A 123 4.46 -15.19 23.68
CA HIS A 123 4.79 -16.54 24.11
C HIS A 123 3.69 -17.20 24.95
N HIS A 124 2.58 -16.50 25.20
CA HIS A 124 1.50 -16.99 26.04
C HIS A 124 0.93 -18.30 25.48
N GLU A 125 0.62 -19.29 26.31
CA GLU A 125 0.13 -20.61 25.86
C GLU A 125 -1.22 -20.52 25.11
N SER A 126 -2.11 -19.65 25.56
CA SER A 126 -3.38 -19.34 24.89
C SER A 126 -3.21 -18.65 23.54
N GLU A 127 -3.77 -19.24 22.49
CA GLU A 127 -3.83 -18.67 21.13
C GLU A 127 -4.54 -17.31 21.10
N ASN A 128 -5.58 -17.13 21.91
CA ASN A 128 -6.34 -15.88 21.99
C ASN A 128 -5.47 -14.71 22.49
N MET A 129 -4.59 -14.94 23.47
CA MET A 129 -3.68 -13.89 23.96
C MET A 129 -2.63 -13.51 22.91
N ARG A 130 -2.13 -14.49 22.15
CA ARG A 130 -1.26 -14.22 21.00
C ARG A 130 -1.98 -13.41 19.92
N TYR A 131 -3.27 -13.70 19.67
CA TYR A 131 -4.10 -12.91 18.75
C TYR A 131 -4.34 -11.47 19.22
N VAL A 132 -4.44 -11.22 20.53
CA VAL A 132 -4.54 -9.84 21.04
C VAL A 132 -3.33 -9.01 20.59
N LEU A 133 -2.11 -9.55 20.67
CA LEU A 133 -0.92 -8.86 20.17
C LEU A 133 -0.96 -8.65 18.65
N ILE A 134 -1.48 -9.63 17.89
CA ILE A 134 -1.58 -9.55 16.43
C ILE A 134 -2.58 -8.48 16.00
N ASP A 135 -3.80 -8.52 16.55
CA ASP A 135 -4.90 -7.66 16.13
C ASP A 135 -4.77 -6.24 16.69
N SER A 136 -4.18 -6.09 17.89
CA SER A 136 -4.05 -4.80 18.58
C SER A 136 -2.64 -4.21 18.50
N PHE A 137 -1.83 -4.66 17.55
CA PHE A 137 -0.42 -4.23 17.39
C PHE A 137 -0.28 -2.71 17.36
N HIS A 138 -1.11 -2.01 16.59
CA HIS A 138 -1.00 -0.56 16.42
C HIS A 138 -1.37 0.19 17.69
N GLU A 139 -2.37 -0.28 18.42
CA GLU A 139 -2.81 0.25 19.71
C GLU A 139 -1.74 0.03 20.78
N ILE A 140 -1.14 -1.15 20.83
CA ILE A 140 -0.02 -1.47 21.73
C ILE A 140 1.16 -0.53 21.43
N VAL A 141 1.56 -0.40 20.17
CA VAL A 141 2.65 0.54 19.78
C VAL A 141 2.31 1.98 20.16
N LYS A 142 1.05 2.41 20.06
CA LYS A 142 0.62 3.75 20.49
C LYS A 142 0.76 3.93 22.01
N VAL A 143 0.39 2.94 22.82
CA VAL A 143 0.59 3.01 24.29
C VAL A 143 2.09 3.18 24.62
N GLY A 144 2.96 2.45 23.92
CA GLY A 144 4.41 2.55 24.10
C GLY A 144 5.04 3.86 23.62
N GLN A 145 4.32 4.76 22.94
CA GLN A 145 4.86 6.06 22.50
C GLN A 145 5.20 7.00 23.66
N GLY A 146 4.52 6.85 24.80
CA GLY A 146 4.77 7.67 25.99
C GLY A 146 6.02 7.28 26.77
N LEU A 147 6.67 6.17 26.42
CA LEU A 147 7.79 5.61 27.15
C LEU A 147 9.13 6.06 26.57
N ASP A 148 10.16 6.03 27.41
CA ASP A 148 11.52 6.29 26.95
C ASP A 148 11.95 5.23 25.93
N ARG A 149 12.85 5.60 25.00
CA ARG A 149 13.38 4.68 23.97
C ARG A 149 12.33 4.06 23.04
N TYR A 150 11.26 4.79 22.71
CA TYR A 150 10.20 4.36 21.79
C TYR A 150 10.68 3.65 20.50
N ASN A 151 11.78 4.08 19.89
CA ASN A 151 12.31 3.42 18.68
C ASN A 151 12.72 1.95 18.93
N VAL A 152 13.28 1.66 20.11
CA VAL A 152 13.60 0.29 20.55
C VAL A 152 12.31 -0.48 20.78
N ILE A 153 11.37 0.10 21.54
CA ILE A 153 10.06 -0.50 21.82
C ILE A 153 9.36 -0.91 20.51
N LYS A 154 9.29 0.00 19.54
CA LYS A 154 8.66 -0.27 18.26
C LYS A 154 9.32 -1.44 17.50
N SER A 155 10.64 -1.58 17.62
CA SER A 155 11.37 -2.70 17.00
C SER A 155 11.09 -4.02 17.72
N GLU A 156 11.13 -4.01 19.06
CA GLU A 156 10.90 -5.19 19.88
C GLU A 156 9.45 -5.70 19.79
N VAL A 157 8.46 -4.79 19.79
CA VAL A 157 7.05 -5.15 19.57
C VAL A 157 6.83 -5.77 18.19
N LYS A 158 7.58 -5.34 17.17
CA LYS A 158 7.53 -5.97 15.84
C LYS A 158 8.11 -7.38 15.84
N GLU A 159 9.19 -7.63 16.59
CA GLU A 159 9.75 -8.99 16.68
C GLU A 159 8.83 -9.90 17.49
N ALA A 160 8.25 -9.40 18.59
CA ALA A 160 7.23 -10.11 19.36
C ALA A 160 5.99 -10.43 18.50
N LEU A 161 5.53 -9.50 17.67
CA LEU A 161 4.46 -9.74 16.70
C LEU A 161 4.81 -10.88 15.74
N LYS A 162 6.04 -10.90 15.22
CA LYS A 162 6.52 -11.96 14.32
C LYS A 162 6.53 -13.33 15.01
N GLN A 163 6.98 -13.39 16.27
CA GLN A 163 6.95 -14.61 17.07
C GLN A 163 5.52 -15.09 17.34
N ALA A 164 4.62 -14.19 17.74
CA ALA A 164 3.21 -14.50 17.95
C ALA A 164 2.56 -15.06 16.69
N LYS A 165 2.82 -14.45 15.52
CA LYS A 165 2.33 -14.93 14.23
C LYS A 165 2.86 -16.33 13.89
N GLN A 166 4.13 -16.63 14.17
CA GLN A 166 4.72 -17.95 13.91
C GLN A 166 4.05 -19.08 14.71
N ASN A 167 3.56 -18.77 15.92
CA ASN A 167 2.95 -19.73 16.83
C ASN A 167 1.42 -19.86 16.68
N VAL A 168 0.80 -19.02 15.84
CA VAL A 168 -0.65 -18.97 15.64
C VAL A 168 -1.04 -19.28 14.20
N LYS A 169 -0.18 -18.94 13.23
CA LYS A 169 -0.48 -19.05 11.81
C LYS A 169 0.11 -20.30 11.20
N THR A 170 -0.59 -20.86 10.22
CA THR A 170 -0.02 -21.96 9.42
C THR A 170 1.16 -21.44 8.60
N LYS A 171 2.11 -22.32 8.25
CA LYS A 171 3.24 -21.95 7.36
C LYS A 171 2.77 -21.34 6.04
N GLU A 172 1.59 -21.72 5.56
CA GLU A 172 0.96 -21.19 4.35
C GLU A 172 0.45 -19.75 4.55
N GLN A 173 -0.19 -19.45 5.68
CA GLN A 173 -0.59 -18.08 6.04
C GLN A 173 0.61 -17.15 6.20
N LEU A 174 1.71 -17.63 6.78
CA LEU A 174 2.95 -16.85 6.89
C LEU A 174 3.56 -16.54 5.53
N ARG A 175 3.56 -17.50 4.60
CA ARG A 175 4.03 -17.30 3.22
C ARG A 175 3.17 -16.31 2.46
N TYR A 176 1.85 -16.35 2.67
CA TYR A 176 0.94 -15.38 2.06
C TYR A 176 1.20 -13.96 2.55
N GLU A 177 1.37 -13.76 3.87
CA GLU A 177 1.68 -12.43 4.41
C GLU A 177 3.03 -11.91 3.92
N GLN A 178 4.04 -12.77 3.85
CA GLN A 178 5.34 -12.41 3.26
C GLN A 178 5.17 -11.97 1.80
N ALA A 179 4.38 -12.70 1.01
CA ALA A 179 4.12 -12.35 -0.38
C ALA A 179 3.34 -11.03 -0.53
N LEU A 180 2.41 -10.73 0.40
CA LEU A 180 1.72 -9.44 0.45
C LEU A 180 2.69 -8.29 0.79
N ASP A 181 3.55 -8.48 1.79
CA ASP A 181 4.55 -7.47 2.20
C ASP A 181 5.55 -7.20 1.06
N GLU A 182 6.00 -8.24 0.37
CA GLU A 182 6.86 -8.13 -0.81
C GLU A 182 6.15 -7.41 -1.97
N ALA A 183 4.89 -7.74 -2.24
CA ALA A 183 4.09 -7.06 -3.26
C ALA A 183 3.93 -5.56 -2.94
N GLU A 184 3.64 -5.20 -1.69
CA GLU A 184 3.51 -3.81 -1.26
C GLU A 184 4.85 -3.06 -1.36
N GLN A 185 5.96 -3.71 -1.02
CA GLN A 185 7.29 -3.13 -1.18
C GLN A 185 7.61 -2.87 -2.66
N GLU A 186 7.27 -3.79 -3.56
CA GLU A 186 7.47 -3.62 -5.00
C GLU A 186 6.54 -2.53 -5.59
N LYS A 187 5.28 -2.43 -5.13
CA LYS A 187 4.39 -1.30 -5.49
C LYS A 187 4.96 0.05 -5.05
N SER A 188 5.56 0.10 -3.85
CA SER A 188 6.21 1.32 -3.35
C SER A 188 7.42 1.71 -4.22
N LYS A 189 8.30 0.75 -4.57
CA LYS A 189 9.41 0.97 -5.51
C LYS A 189 8.93 1.44 -6.88
N LEU A 190 7.85 0.85 -7.38
CA LEU A 190 7.21 1.23 -8.63
C LEU A 190 6.77 2.71 -8.58
N SER A 191 6.09 3.09 -7.51
CA SER A 191 5.62 4.47 -7.31
C SER A 191 6.77 5.47 -7.27
N VAL A 192 7.85 5.16 -6.55
CA VAL A 192 9.08 5.99 -6.49
C VAL A 192 9.72 6.14 -7.87
N ARG A 193 9.68 5.10 -8.71
CA ARG A 193 10.26 5.13 -10.06
C ARG A 193 9.45 6.01 -11.03
N TYR A 194 8.12 5.93 -10.98
CA TYR A 194 7.26 6.67 -11.92
C TYR A 194 6.97 8.12 -11.50
N LEU A 195 7.00 8.42 -10.19
CA LEU A 195 6.69 9.76 -9.68
C LEU A 195 7.50 10.90 -10.34
N PRO A 196 8.83 10.80 -10.54
CA PRO A 196 9.59 11.85 -11.22
C PRO A 196 9.19 12.00 -12.69
N ILE A 197 8.82 10.90 -13.35
CA ILE A 197 8.41 10.89 -14.76
C ILE A 197 7.05 11.58 -14.90
N GLU A 198 6.07 11.17 -14.10
CA GLU A 198 4.73 11.76 -14.06
C GLU A 198 4.80 13.27 -13.78
N LYS A 199 5.61 13.67 -12.78
CA LYS A 199 5.82 15.09 -12.45
C LYS A 199 6.40 15.87 -13.63
N ASN A 200 7.42 15.35 -14.29
CA ASN A 200 8.04 16.01 -15.45
C ASN A 200 7.07 16.16 -16.63
N ILE A 201 6.24 15.15 -16.90
CA ILE A 201 5.23 15.22 -17.97
C ILE A 201 4.15 16.23 -17.57
N GLN A 202 3.72 16.27 -16.31
CA GLN A 202 2.71 17.20 -15.81
C GLN A 202 3.19 18.66 -15.92
N GLU A 203 4.42 18.92 -15.49
CA GLU A 203 5.04 20.24 -15.61
C GLU A 203 5.10 20.70 -17.07
N PHE A 204 5.53 19.81 -17.97
CA PHE A 204 5.56 20.13 -19.40
C PHE A 204 4.15 20.34 -19.98
N ALA A 205 3.17 19.53 -19.57
CA ALA A 205 1.77 19.68 -19.98
C ALA A 205 1.20 21.04 -19.56
N ASN A 206 1.49 21.49 -18.33
CA ASN A 206 1.07 22.79 -17.82
C ASN A 206 1.69 23.94 -18.62
N VAL A 207 2.99 23.87 -18.92
CA VAL A 207 3.69 24.86 -19.76
C VAL A 207 3.06 24.91 -21.16
N LEU A 208 2.86 23.75 -21.78
CA LEU A 208 2.26 23.69 -23.11
C LEU A 208 0.82 24.22 -23.12
N ASN A 209 0.04 23.94 -22.08
CA ASN A 209 -1.32 24.44 -21.93
C ASN A 209 -1.35 25.97 -21.81
N GLY A 210 -0.53 26.55 -20.95
CA GLY A 210 -0.41 28.01 -20.82
C GLY A 210 -0.03 28.68 -22.13
N LYS A 211 0.93 28.11 -22.87
CA LYS A 211 1.33 28.61 -24.20
C LYS A 211 0.23 28.48 -25.25
N THR A 212 -0.56 27.40 -25.19
CA THR A 212 -1.68 27.17 -26.12
C THR A 212 -2.80 28.19 -25.90
N LEU A 213 -3.20 28.41 -24.63
CA LEU A 213 -4.23 29.38 -24.28
C LEU A 213 -3.80 30.80 -24.66
N TRP A 214 -2.57 31.19 -24.30
CA TRP A 214 -2.03 32.51 -24.67
C TRP A 214 -2.08 32.75 -26.18
N LEU A 215 -1.68 31.75 -26.98
CA LEU A 215 -1.69 31.86 -28.44
C LEU A 215 -3.11 31.92 -29.03
N GLN A 216 -4.07 31.20 -28.43
CA GLN A 216 -5.48 31.29 -28.82
C GLN A 216 -6.02 32.70 -28.58
N ASP A 217 -5.71 33.30 -27.44
CA ASP A 217 -6.16 34.65 -27.09
C ASP A 217 -5.57 35.71 -28.05
N GLN A 218 -4.30 35.58 -28.44
CA GLN A 218 -3.66 36.47 -29.41
C GLN A 218 -4.34 36.40 -30.79
N ILE A 219 -4.57 35.19 -31.31
CA ILE A 219 -5.20 34.99 -32.62
C ILE A 219 -6.64 35.54 -32.62
N GLN A 220 -7.39 35.34 -31.53
CA GLN A 220 -8.74 35.88 -31.40
C GLN A 220 -8.78 37.41 -31.23
N GLY A 221 -7.77 37.99 -30.57
CA GLY A 221 -7.60 39.43 -30.42
C GLY A 221 -7.32 40.12 -31.75
N ASP A 222 -6.39 39.57 -32.53
CA ASP A 222 -6.02 40.09 -33.86
C ASP A 222 -7.20 40.06 -34.84
N GLN A 223 -8.01 38.99 -34.81
CA GLN A 223 -9.23 38.87 -35.62
C GLN A 223 -10.31 39.90 -35.27
N LYS A 224 -10.35 40.41 -34.03
CA LYS A 224 -11.30 41.46 -33.62
C LYS A 224 -10.84 42.87 -34.03
N GLN A 225 -9.55 43.07 -34.28
CA GLN A 225 -9.00 44.38 -34.70
C GLN A 225 -8.96 44.57 -36.22
N THR A 226 -9.14 43.51 -37.00
CA THR A 226 -9.13 43.54 -38.48
C THR A 226 -10.50 43.71 -39.12
N ILE A 227 -11.56 43.99 -38.34
CA ILE A 227 -12.94 44.24 -38.79
C ILE A 227 -13.26 45.73 -38.69
#